data_AF-A0A929FBP3-F1
#
_entry.id   AF-A0A929FBP3-F1
#
_cell.length_a   1.000
_cell.length_b   1.000
_cell.length_c   1.000
_cell.angle_alpha   90.00
_cell.angle_beta   90.00
_cell.angle_gamma   90.00
#
_symmetry.space_group_name_H-M   'P 1'
#
loop_
_entity.id
_entity.type
_entity.pdbx_description
1 polymer ?
#
loop_
_entity_poly.entity_id
_entity_poly.type
_entity_poly.pdbx_seq_one_letter_code
_entity_poly.pdbx_strand_id
1 'polypeptide(L)'
;LVAHATTAIQLSDPEDTDSPSQGIHIVDNDIVACIHAIEIRVNNERAGNNDIQILRNRLGILDKETGRAAIFLLADDGLIERNRIVVVPAPNPDDPSDSRRPDDFTDDVFDPCAEPEIFYTPRFPLRLWATQTFQYIAQLAFLPAVTYQAQGGIQVGGSSDDIRIVQNTIIGGYGHGITLGHWPAVQVDGNRFEERQFFVEQFPTDVAQRLQQEFVSTLYDLVIAENTIRSMGLSGIGVGAFLIRDRIGLRVRVENLTVYRNVITRCAQQLPAEIPEALLPDMGFGGIALTECENATIQENQITDNGRSHRDPICGIFILYGEKIDITNNRILNNGPRINFDDDVDRGTRGGIVIGISFQPLSNLLEDSELLSPDGIPAVKIHNNIVTQPLAQALFIIAFGSVSIVGNQLTSQGADFRINPISLLAGAVFILNLGISKDLITPALLSSFRGTTSVNPESFATTFANDPGNNDQLDTVRRLLYLPSGNILFTNNQTTLDLRTDEVNFTFSSQLLASLDDIAYNSNQSECTSLLDLVLTNTAIWGVTIRTNDNRFQEGITVAFYSLFSLGLMNTATGNQATHCIVVFASPSRLVENSNQILYPFILQDGEPISCPGERSTIAERLEIPTAVAAPVD
;
A
#
# COMPACT_ATOMS: atom_id res chain seq x y z
N LEU A 1 31.19 -17.69 11.55
CA LEU A 1 32.03 -16.58 11.06
C LEU A 1 31.77 -15.35 11.93
N VAL A 2 32.81 -14.60 12.30
CA VAL A 2 32.69 -13.33 13.02
C VAL A 2 33.48 -12.29 12.24
N ALA A 3 32.78 -11.28 11.69
CA ALA A 3 33.36 -10.18 10.94
C ALA A 3 33.08 -8.84 11.65
N HIS A 4 33.99 -8.42 12.52
CA HIS A 4 33.76 -7.28 13.42
C HIS A 4 33.70 -5.91 12.73
N ALA A 5 34.39 -5.72 11.60
CA ALA A 5 34.53 -4.39 10.97
C ALA A 5 34.09 -4.36 9.49
N THR A 6 33.56 -5.48 8.97
CA THR A 6 33.33 -5.64 7.53
C THR A 6 32.17 -6.60 7.26
N THR A 7 31.92 -6.85 5.97
CA THR A 7 31.07 -7.90 5.46
C THR A 7 31.69 -9.29 5.70
N ALA A 8 30.92 -10.26 6.17
CA ALA A 8 31.46 -11.59 6.46
C ALA A 8 31.66 -12.47 5.20
N ILE A 9 30.70 -12.48 4.29
CA ILE A 9 30.80 -13.14 2.98
C ILE A 9 30.44 -12.12 1.92
N GLN A 10 31.37 -11.84 1.00
CA GLN A 10 31.17 -10.93 -0.10
C GLN A 10 31.49 -11.65 -1.42
N LEU A 11 30.55 -11.60 -2.36
CA LEU A 11 30.71 -12.04 -3.73
C LEU A 11 30.36 -10.87 -4.65
N SER A 12 31.30 -10.50 -5.51
CA SER A 12 31.11 -9.41 -6.47
C SER A 12 31.73 -9.79 -7.82
N ASP A 13 30.93 -9.79 -8.88
CA ASP A 13 31.43 -9.90 -10.25
C ASP A 13 31.96 -8.53 -10.72
N PRO A 14 33.17 -8.47 -11.30
CA PRO A 14 33.62 -7.28 -12.02
C PRO A 14 32.68 -6.90 -13.18
N GLU A 15 32.63 -5.61 -13.53
CA GLU A 15 31.80 -5.11 -14.65
C GLU A 15 32.11 -5.82 -15.98
N ASP A 16 33.36 -6.20 -16.22
CA ASP A 16 33.82 -6.88 -17.45
C ASP A 16 33.74 -8.41 -17.39
N THR A 17 32.94 -8.97 -16.48
CA THR A 17 32.84 -10.43 -16.35
C THR A 17 32.12 -11.04 -17.56
N ASP A 18 32.80 -11.97 -18.25
CA ASP A 18 32.26 -12.74 -19.40
C ASP A 18 31.44 -13.96 -18.96
N SER A 19 31.61 -14.43 -17.72
CA SER A 19 30.90 -15.56 -17.15
C SER A 19 30.51 -15.23 -15.71
N PRO A 20 29.34 -14.60 -15.50
CA PRO A 20 28.87 -14.21 -14.17
C PRO A 20 28.85 -15.38 -13.20
N SER A 21 29.02 -15.07 -11.92
CA SER A 21 29.05 -16.08 -10.86
C SER A 21 27.73 -16.84 -10.78
N GLN A 22 27.80 -18.16 -10.65
CA GLN A 22 26.63 -19.03 -10.54
C GLN A 22 26.86 -20.23 -9.62
N GLY A 23 25.79 -20.85 -9.11
CA GLY A 23 25.83 -22.07 -8.30
C GLY A 23 26.44 -21.85 -6.91
N ILE A 24 26.09 -20.74 -6.27
CA ILE A 24 26.67 -20.30 -4.99
C ILE A 24 25.72 -20.61 -3.85
N HIS A 25 26.11 -21.58 -3.01
CA HIS A 25 25.29 -22.04 -1.89
C HIS A 25 25.93 -21.71 -0.54
N ILE A 26 25.27 -20.87 0.26
CA ILE A 26 25.66 -20.50 1.62
C ILE A 26 24.67 -21.12 2.59
N VAL A 27 25.07 -22.22 3.21
CA VAL A 27 24.14 -23.14 3.88
C VAL A 27 24.60 -23.51 5.29
N ASP A 28 23.68 -23.48 6.26
CA ASP A 28 23.87 -23.95 7.65
C ASP A 28 25.03 -23.24 8.41
N ASN A 29 25.18 -21.92 8.21
CA ASN A 29 26.22 -21.11 8.87
C ASN A 29 25.70 -20.26 10.02
N ASP A 30 26.57 -20.05 11.02
CA ASP A 30 26.42 -19.04 12.06
C ASP A 30 27.33 -17.85 11.75
N ILE A 31 26.76 -16.67 11.49
CA ILE A 31 27.51 -15.48 11.07
C ILE A 31 27.14 -14.29 11.95
N VAL A 32 28.14 -13.57 12.46
CA VAL A 32 27.96 -12.22 13.03
C VAL A 32 28.82 -11.26 12.23
N ALA A 33 28.26 -10.14 11.78
CA ALA A 33 28.95 -9.15 10.97
C ALA A 33 28.58 -7.71 11.36
N CYS A 34 29.34 -6.74 10.85
CA CYS A 34 29.15 -5.32 11.13
C CYS A 34 28.54 -4.54 9.95
N ILE A 35 28.81 -4.94 8.70
CA ILE A 35 28.24 -4.29 7.50
C ILE A 35 27.12 -5.16 6.92
N HIS A 36 27.49 -6.23 6.20
CA HIS A 36 26.58 -7.29 5.74
C HIS A 36 27.03 -8.64 6.32
N ALA A 37 26.10 -9.54 6.62
CA ALA A 37 26.48 -10.93 6.88
C ALA A 37 26.80 -11.62 5.55
N ILE A 38 25.98 -11.38 4.54
CA ILE A 38 26.16 -11.88 3.18
C ILE A 38 25.85 -10.74 2.21
N GLU A 39 26.78 -10.42 1.33
CA GLU A 39 26.57 -9.50 0.21
C GLU A 39 26.90 -10.24 -1.09
N ILE A 40 25.93 -10.31 -2.00
CA ILE A 40 26.09 -10.91 -3.32
C ILE A 40 25.69 -9.88 -4.38
N ARG A 41 26.63 -9.61 -5.30
CA ARG A 41 26.46 -8.75 -6.47
C ARG A 41 26.99 -9.50 -7.69
N VAL A 42 26.10 -10.18 -8.41
CA VAL A 42 26.47 -10.84 -9.67
C VAL A 42 26.06 -9.97 -10.86
N ASN A 43 26.72 -10.15 -12.00
CA ASN A 43 26.36 -9.44 -13.23
C ASN A 43 25.21 -10.19 -13.93
N ASN A 44 24.00 -10.01 -13.40
CA ASN A 44 22.80 -10.70 -13.89
C ASN A 44 22.31 -10.21 -15.26
N GLU A 45 22.63 -8.97 -15.65
CA GLU A 45 22.30 -8.46 -16.99
C GLU A 45 22.98 -9.21 -18.13
N ARG A 46 24.16 -9.81 -17.89
CA ARG A 46 24.92 -10.59 -18.89
C ARG A 46 24.61 -12.09 -18.85
N ALA A 47 24.30 -12.62 -17.68
CA ALA A 47 23.84 -13.99 -17.53
C ALA A 47 22.81 -14.09 -16.41
N GLY A 48 21.57 -14.41 -16.80
CA GLY A 48 20.54 -14.83 -15.86
C GLY A 48 20.77 -16.26 -15.35
N ASN A 49 19.93 -16.69 -14.40
CA ASN A 49 20.00 -17.99 -13.74
C ASN A 49 21.32 -18.20 -12.98
N ASN A 50 21.54 -17.40 -11.94
CA ASN A 50 22.76 -17.46 -11.14
C ASN A 50 22.72 -18.59 -10.09
N ASP A 51 21.59 -19.24 -9.83
CA ASP A 51 21.43 -20.33 -8.83
C ASP A 51 22.10 -19.97 -7.49
N ILE A 52 21.59 -18.91 -6.85
CA ILE A 52 22.12 -18.40 -5.58
C ILE A 52 21.24 -18.88 -4.43
N GLN A 53 21.79 -19.69 -3.53
CA GLN A 53 21.04 -20.27 -2.42
C GLN A 53 21.62 -19.86 -1.07
N ILE A 54 20.83 -19.14 -0.26
CA ILE A 54 21.18 -18.76 1.12
C ILE A 54 20.20 -19.47 2.05
N LEU A 55 20.61 -20.59 2.65
CA LEU A 55 19.69 -21.50 3.34
C LEU A 55 20.07 -21.77 4.79
N ARG A 56 19.09 -21.71 5.69
CA ARG A 56 19.22 -22.19 7.09
C ARG A 56 20.37 -21.56 7.90
N ASN A 57 20.75 -20.32 7.57
CA ASN A 57 21.79 -19.62 8.31
C ASN A 57 21.22 -18.87 9.52
N ARG A 58 22.05 -18.67 10.55
CA ARG A 58 21.79 -17.77 11.67
C ARG A 58 22.72 -16.56 11.54
N LEU A 59 22.13 -15.41 11.20
CA LEU A 59 22.84 -14.18 10.86
C LEU A 59 22.58 -13.10 11.93
N GLY A 60 23.65 -12.56 12.48
CA GLY A 60 23.64 -11.42 13.38
C GLY A 60 24.29 -10.20 12.74
N ILE A 61 23.63 -9.05 12.77
CA ILE A 61 24.26 -7.76 12.47
C ILE A 61 24.44 -6.98 13.75
N LEU A 62 25.67 -6.56 14.05
CA LEU A 62 25.93 -5.70 15.18
C LEU A 62 25.27 -4.33 14.94
N ASP A 63 24.56 -3.82 15.94
CA ASP A 63 23.85 -2.55 15.85
C ASP A 63 24.80 -1.34 15.88
N LYS A 64 25.42 -1.09 14.72
CA LYS A 64 26.29 0.05 14.45
C LYS A 64 25.75 0.83 13.26
N GLU A 65 26.10 2.12 13.18
CA GLU A 65 25.70 3.02 12.09
C GLU A 65 26.14 2.52 10.68
N THR A 66 27.25 1.76 10.64
CA THR A 66 27.75 1.12 9.42
C THR A 66 26.93 -0.11 9.00
N GLY A 67 26.07 -0.63 9.88
CA GLY A 67 25.25 -1.81 9.64
C GLY A 67 24.24 -1.60 8.51
N ARG A 68 24.29 -2.51 7.55
CA ARG A 68 23.40 -2.54 6.38
C ARG A 68 22.45 -3.74 6.47
N ALA A 69 21.79 -4.06 5.36
CA ALA A 69 20.99 -5.27 5.25
C ALA A 69 21.84 -6.50 5.62
N ALA A 70 21.30 -7.42 6.42
CA ALA A 70 22.06 -8.61 6.79
C ALA A 70 22.38 -9.48 5.58
N ILE A 71 21.42 -9.57 4.66
CA ILE A 71 21.59 -10.15 3.33
C ILE A 71 21.32 -9.07 2.31
N PHE A 72 22.28 -8.82 1.42
CA PHE A 72 22.07 -8.09 0.17
C PHE A 72 22.24 -9.06 -0.99
N LEU A 73 21.26 -9.12 -1.89
CA LEU A 73 21.28 -9.95 -3.08
C LEU A 73 20.94 -9.12 -4.32
N LEU A 74 21.84 -9.11 -5.29
CA LEU A 74 21.62 -8.65 -6.65
C LEU A 74 22.02 -9.81 -7.57
N ALA A 75 21.03 -10.54 -8.08
CA ALA A 75 21.19 -11.77 -8.87
C ALA A 75 19.85 -12.16 -9.53
N ASP A 76 19.88 -13.12 -10.44
CA ASP A 76 18.71 -13.85 -10.93
C ASP A 76 18.71 -15.29 -10.42
N ASP A 77 17.53 -15.91 -10.28
CA ASP A 77 17.33 -17.25 -9.70
C ASP A 77 17.99 -17.37 -8.30
N GLY A 78 17.34 -16.71 -7.33
CA GLY A 78 17.84 -16.60 -5.97
C GLY A 78 16.86 -17.14 -4.94
N LEU A 79 17.33 -18.03 -4.06
CA LEU A 79 16.55 -18.57 -2.95
C LEU A 79 17.16 -18.17 -1.60
N ILE A 80 16.43 -17.36 -0.84
CA ILE A 80 16.74 -17.03 0.55
C ILE A 80 15.73 -17.74 1.44
N GLU A 81 16.11 -18.86 2.05
CA GLU A 81 15.18 -19.74 2.74
C GLU A 81 15.58 -20.09 4.18
N ARG A 82 14.62 -20.09 5.11
CA ARG A 82 14.81 -20.60 6.49
C ARG A 82 15.96 -19.95 7.25
N ASN A 83 16.36 -18.74 6.89
CA ASN A 83 17.38 -18.01 7.62
C ASN A 83 16.75 -17.32 8.82
N ARG A 84 17.55 -17.18 9.88
CA ARG A 84 17.22 -16.40 11.05
C ARG A 84 18.14 -15.20 11.11
N ILE A 85 17.56 -14.01 11.02
CA ILE A 85 18.26 -12.74 10.84
C ILE A 85 17.89 -11.84 12.01
N VAL A 86 18.90 -11.40 12.75
CA VAL A 86 18.72 -10.61 13.98
C VAL A 86 19.71 -9.46 13.99
N VAL A 87 19.23 -8.24 14.23
CA VAL A 87 20.13 -7.16 14.66
C VAL A 87 20.43 -7.36 16.14
N VAL A 88 21.71 -7.46 16.48
CA VAL A 88 22.22 -7.62 17.83
C VAL A 88 22.43 -6.22 18.41
N PRO A 89 21.51 -5.73 19.26
CA PRO A 89 21.57 -4.37 19.78
C PRO A 89 22.79 -4.17 20.67
N ALA A 90 23.32 -2.94 20.67
CA ALA A 90 24.31 -2.54 21.67
C ALA A 90 23.70 -2.66 23.09
N PRO A 91 24.52 -2.95 24.12
CA PRO A 91 24.10 -2.81 25.50
C PRO A 91 23.63 -1.39 25.74
N ASN A 92 22.56 -1.22 26.51
CA ASN A 92 22.09 0.09 26.92
C ASN A 92 23.13 0.70 27.88
N PRO A 93 23.82 1.79 27.50
CA PRO A 93 24.87 2.38 28.34
C PRO A 93 24.31 2.93 29.66
N ASP A 94 23.03 3.30 29.67
CA ASP A 94 22.31 3.89 30.80
C ASP A 94 21.68 2.83 31.74
N ASP A 95 21.69 1.56 31.34
CA ASP A 95 21.24 0.43 32.17
C ASP A 95 22.45 -0.39 32.63
N PRO A 96 22.98 -0.15 33.85
CA PRO A 96 24.08 -0.93 34.40
C PRO A 96 23.70 -2.38 34.72
N SER A 97 22.41 -2.73 34.68
CA SER A 97 21.90 -4.09 34.84
C SER A 97 21.53 -4.77 33.52
N ASP A 98 21.85 -4.14 32.39
CA ASP A 98 21.58 -4.71 31.08
C ASP A 98 22.32 -6.05 30.93
N SER A 99 21.55 -7.14 30.85
CA SER A 99 22.07 -8.50 30.67
C SER A 99 22.95 -8.70 29.42
N ARG A 100 22.94 -7.73 28.48
CA ARG A 100 23.81 -7.69 27.30
C ARG A 100 25.18 -7.07 27.59
N ARG A 101 25.33 -6.33 28.69
CA ARG A 101 26.59 -5.77 29.19
C ARG A 101 27.26 -6.84 30.04
N PRO A 102 28.35 -7.47 29.58
CA PRO A 102 28.98 -8.48 30.40
C PRO A 102 29.91 -7.78 31.41
N ASP A 103 29.74 -8.10 32.70
CA ASP A 103 30.40 -7.46 33.85
C ASP A 103 31.95 -7.43 33.78
N ASP A 104 32.55 -8.26 32.91
CA ASP A 104 33.99 -8.52 32.84
C ASP A 104 34.72 -7.89 31.63
N PHE A 105 34.04 -7.13 30.76
CA PHE A 105 34.67 -6.58 29.54
C PHE A 105 35.01 -5.10 29.73
N THR A 106 36.30 -4.78 29.78
CA THR A 106 36.82 -3.38 29.76
C THR A 106 36.70 -2.71 28.38
N ASP A 107 36.38 -3.51 27.37
CA ASP A 107 36.59 -3.29 25.95
C ASP A 107 35.27 -3.67 25.22
N ASP A 108 34.52 -2.68 24.72
CA ASP A 108 33.17 -2.88 24.18
C ASP A 108 33.17 -3.07 22.65
N VAL A 109 32.60 -4.18 22.19
CA VAL A 109 32.42 -4.53 20.76
C VAL A 109 31.60 -3.48 20.01
N PHE A 110 30.72 -2.77 20.72
CA PHE A 110 29.89 -1.72 20.17
C PHE A 110 30.57 -0.35 20.19
N ASP A 111 31.72 -0.19 20.86
CA ASP A 111 32.46 1.07 20.89
C ASP A 111 33.00 1.40 19.47
N PRO A 112 32.59 2.53 18.87
CA PRO A 112 33.09 2.96 17.56
C PRO A 112 34.57 3.36 17.60
N CYS A 113 35.12 3.66 18.79
CA CYS A 113 36.52 4.01 19.00
C CYS A 113 37.40 2.78 19.30
N ALA A 114 36.82 1.59 19.53
CA ALA A 114 37.60 0.39 19.81
C ALA A 114 38.34 -0.08 18.54
N GLU A 115 39.65 -0.28 18.68
CA GLU A 115 40.46 -0.84 17.60
C GLU A 115 40.03 -2.29 17.31
N PRO A 116 39.90 -2.70 16.03
CA PRO A 116 39.52 -4.07 15.67
C PRO A 116 40.43 -5.16 16.26
N GLU A 117 41.65 -4.78 16.65
CA GLU A 117 42.68 -5.63 17.25
C GLU A 117 42.26 -6.20 18.61
N ILE A 118 41.30 -5.55 19.28
CA ILE A 118 40.75 -5.91 20.59
C ILE A 118 40.26 -7.37 20.64
N PHE A 119 39.65 -7.85 19.55
CA PHE A 119 39.14 -9.22 19.39
C PHE A 119 40.23 -10.29 19.34
N TYR A 120 41.44 -9.88 18.98
CA TYR A 120 42.61 -10.74 18.85
C TYR A 120 43.53 -10.63 20.07
N THR A 121 43.19 -9.79 21.04
CA THR A 121 43.94 -9.71 22.29
C THR A 121 43.65 -10.93 23.17
N PRO A 122 44.63 -11.41 23.97
CA PRO A 122 44.41 -12.48 24.93
C PRO A 122 43.38 -12.14 26.03
N ARG A 123 43.01 -10.85 26.16
CA ARG A 123 42.08 -10.36 27.19
C ARG A 123 40.63 -10.42 26.75
N PHE A 124 40.35 -10.44 25.44
CA PHE A 124 38.98 -10.54 24.93
C PHE A 124 38.57 -12.01 24.82
N PRO A 125 37.59 -12.49 25.61
CA PRO A 125 37.15 -13.89 25.55
C PRO A 125 36.22 -14.13 24.35
N LEU A 126 36.77 -14.04 23.13
CA LEU A 126 36.06 -14.16 21.85
C LEU A 126 35.10 -15.35 21.79
N ARG A 127 35.53 -16.50 22.29
CA ARG A 127 34.71 -17.72 22.31
C ARG A 127 33.47 -17.58 23.20
N LEU A 128 33.61 -16.97 24.37
CA LEU A 128 32.50 -16.76 25.30
C LEU A 128 31.51 -15.76 24.70
N TRP A 129 32.02 -14.61 24.22
CA TRP A 129 31.23 -13.59 23.54
C TRP A 129 30.46 -14.19 22.35
N ALA A 130 31.14 -14.86 21.43
CA ALA A 130 30.50 -15.47 20.26
C ALA A 130 29.42 -16.49 20.66
N THR A 131 29.68 -17.30 21.69
CA THR A 131 28.69 -18.28 22.20
C THR A 131 27.44 -17.56 22.71
N GLN A 132 27.61 -16.51 23.51
CA GLN A 132 26.50 -15.71 24.04
C GLN A 132 25.73 -15.00 22.91
N THR A 133 26.43 -14.41 21.95
CA THR A 133 25.81 -13.75 20.80
C THR A 133 25.01 -14.74 19.94
N PHE A 134 25.56 -15.93 19.63
CA PHE A 134 24.82 -16.93 18.88
C PHE A 134 23.65 -17.54 19.66
N GLN A 135 23.76 -17.63 20.99
CA GLN A 135 22.62 -17.99 21.85
C GLN A 135 21.53 -16.91 21.80
N TYR A 136 21.91 -15.63 21.89
CA TYR A 136 20.99 -14.51 21.73
C TYR A 136 20.28 -14.59 20.38
N ILE A 137 21.04 -14.69 19.28
CA ILE A 137 20.48 -14.83 17.94
C ILE A 137 19.52 -16.01 17.90
N ALA A 138 19.90 -17.20 18.39
CA ALA A 138 19.07 -18.39 18.34
C ALA A 138 17.80 -18.33 19.21
N GLN A 139 17.86 -17.69 20.38
CA GLN A 139 16.81 -17.75 21.40
C GLN A 139 15.93 -16.50 21.48
N LEU A 140 16.30 -15.41 20.81
CA LEU A 140 15.57 -14.15 20.86
C LEU A 140 14.12 -14.31 20.37
N ALA A 141 13.18 -14.41 21.31
CA ALA A 141 11.75 -14.50 21.03
C ALA A 141 11.03 -13.16 21.21
N PHE A 142 11.57 -12.28 22.07
CA PHE A 142 10.99 -10.99 22.43
C PHE A 142 12.09 -9.93 22.52
N LEU A 143 11.90 -8.81 21.84
CA LEU A 143 12.78 -7.65 21.93
C LEU A 143 12.20 -6.60 22.89
N PRO A 144 13.01 -5.99 23.76
CA PRO A 144 12.68 -4.68 24.32
C PRO A 144 12.61 -3.65 23.20
N ALA A 145 11.85 -2.56 23.39
CA ALA A 145 11.83 -1.45 22.44
C ALA A 145 13.20 -0.75 22.47
N VAL A 146 14.03 -1.04 21.48
CA VAL A 146 15.36 -0.45 21.32
C VAL A 146 15.37 0.32 20.00
N THR A 147 15.99 1.49 20.02
CA THR A 147 16.28 2.27 18.81
C THR A 147 17.52 1.70 18.14
N TYR A 148 17.36 1.11 16.95
CA TYR A 148 18.46 0.58 16.14
C TYR A 148 19.13 1.66 15.29
N GLN A 149 20.41 1.45 15.01
CA GLN A 149 21.22 2.18 14.03
C GLN A 149 21.50 1.33 12.77
N ALA A 150 21.70 0.03 12.92
CA ALA A 150 21.94 -0.87 11.80
C ALA A 150 20.65 -1.16 11.04
N GLN A 151 20.69 -1.19 9.70
CA GLN A 151 19.48 -1.43 8.88
C GLN A 151 18.85 -2.80 9.17
N GLY A 152 19.63 -3.88 9.16
CA GLY A 152 19.12 -5.24 9.35
C GLY A 152 18.28 -5.74 8.16
N GLY A 153 17.64 -6.91 8.33
CA GLY A 153 16.75 -7.45 7.31
C GLY A 153 17.43 -7.99 6.05
N ILE A 154 16.65 -8.12 4.99
CA ILE A 154 17.07 -8.59 3.65
C ILE A 154 16.84 -7.47 2.65
N GLN A 155 17.75 -7.29 1.69
CA GLN A 155 17.59 -6.38 0.58
C GLN A 155 17.84 -7.07 -0.75
N VAL A 156 16.95 -6.85 -1.72
CA VAL A 156 17.10 -7.32 -3.10
C VAL A 156 17.34 -6.13 -4.01
N GLY A 157 18.43 -6.17 -4.77
CA GLY A 157 18.80 -5.12 -5.72
C GLY A 157 17.84 -5.04 -6.91
N GLY A 158 17.80 -3.86 -7.53
CA GLY A 158 17.06 -3.68 -8.79
C GLY A 158 17.77 -4.43 -9.92
N SER A 159 17.04 -4.82 -10.96
CA SER A 159 17.34 -5.79 -12.03
C SER A 159 17.16 -7.26 -11.67
N SER A 160 17.03 -7.63 -10.39
CA SER A 160 16.91 -9.03 -9.98
C SER A 160 15.62 -9.68 -10.51
N ASP A 161 15.73 -10.93 -10.96
CA ASP A 161 14.64 -11.77 -11.48
C ASP A 161 14.55 -13.15 -10.79
N ASP A 162 13.36 -13.74 -10.71
CA ASP A 162 13.05 -15.01 -10.05
C ASP A 162 13.68 -15.15 -8.65
N ILE A 163 13.31 -14.22 -7.75
CA ILE A 163 13.80 -14.21 -6.38
C ILE A 163 12.74 -14.75 -5.42
N ARG A 164 13.14 -15.68 -4.55
CA ARG A 164 12.27 -16.31 -3.56
C ARG A 164 12.82 -16.09 -2.16
N ILE A 165 12.09 -15.34 -1.35
CA ILE A 165 12.38 -15.11 0.08
C ILE A 165 11.34 -15.88 0.89
N VAL A 166 11.72 -17.02 1.44
CA VAL A 166 10.75 -18.00 1.97
C VAL A 166 11.10 -18.48 3.38
N GLN A 167 10.11 -18.52 4.29
CA GLN A 167 10.26 -19.11 5.62
C GLN A 167 11.38 -18.51 6.49
N ASN A 168 11.77 -17.26 6.27
CA ASN A 168 12.78 -16.59 7.08
C ASN A 168 12.17 -15.98 8.35
N THR A 169 12.99 -15.83 9.38
CA THR A 169 12.66 -15.06 10.59
C THR A 169 13.56 -13.84 10.66
N ILE A 170 12.97 -12.64 10.59
CA ILE A 170 13.67 -11.36 10.55
C ILE A 170 13.24 -10.52 11.75
N ILE A 171 14.19 -10.12 12.59
CA ILE A 171 13.93 -9.51 13.88
C ILE A 171 14.86 -8.31 14.11
N GLY A 172 14.27 -7.13 14.29
CA GLY A 172 15.02 -5.92 14.68
C GLY A 172 15.83 -5.29 13.55
N GLY A 173 16.12 -4.00 13.70
CA GLY A 173 16.88 -3.18 12.76
C GLY A 173 16.18 -1.86 12.47
N TYR A 174 16.95 -0.86 12.04
CA TYR A 174 16.47 0.48 11.68
C TYR A 174 15.66 0.46 10.38
N GLY A 175 16.00 -0.43 9.45
CA GLY A 175 15.45 -0.46 8.09
C GLY A 175 14.13 -1.22 7.95
N HIS A 176 13.83 -1.64 6.72
CA HIS A 176 12.74 -2.58 6.44
C HIS A 176 13.15 -4.01 6.75
N GLY A 177 12.17 -4.87 7.04
CA GLY A 177 12.44 -6.30 7.19
C GLY A 177 12.91 -6.92 5.88
N ILE A 178 12.19 -6.62 4.80
CA ILE A 178 12.58 -6.91 3.43
C ILE A 178 12.51 -5.61 2.62
N THR A 179 13.63 -5.24 2.00
CA THR A 179 13.78 -4.04 1.18
C THR A 179 13.84 -4.43 -0.29
N LEU A 180 12.97 -3.83 -1.11
CA LEU A 180 12.88 -4.06 -2.55
C LEU A 180 13.56 -2.92 -3.31
N GLY A 181 14.47 -3.26 -4.20
CA GLY A 181 15.32 -2.29 -4.86
C GLY A 181 16.48 -1.83 -3.97
N HIS A 182 17.33 -1.00 -4.56
CA HIS A 182 18.51 -0.49 -3.89
C HIS A 182 18.44 1.03 -3.72
N TRP A 183 19.25 1.53 -2.79
CA TRP A 183 19.42 2.96 -2.60
C TRP A 183 20.12 3.53 -3.84
N PRO A 184 19.63 4.63 -4.43
CA PRO A 184 20.29 5.25 -5.56
C PRO A 184 21.68 5.72 -5.15
N ALA A 185 22.68 5.33 -5.93
CA ALA A 185 24.05 5.77 -5.73
C ALA A 185 24.64 6.17 -7.08
N VAL A 186 25.34 7.30 -7.12
CA VAL A 186 26.03 7.77 -8.32
C VAL A 186 27.45 8.21 -7.98
N GLN A 187 28.39 7.98 -8.88
CA GLN A 187 29.73 8.56 -8.75
C GLN A 187 29.78 9.96 -9.36
N VAL A 188 30.25 10.93 -8.58
CA VAL A 188 30.54 12.29 -9.07
C VAL A 188 31.94 12.67 -8.64
N ASP A 189 32.79 13.02 -9.62
CA ASP A 189 34.17 13.44 -9.43
C ASP A 189 35.02 12.47 -8.59
N GLY A 190 34.77 11.16 -8.73
CA GLY A 190 35.46 10.09 -8.01
C GLY A 190 34.92 9.82 -6.59
N ASN A 191 33.91 10.57 -6.15
CA ASN A 191 33.20 10.31 -4.88
C ASN A 191 31.87 9.61 -5.16
N ARG A 192 31.56 8.56 -4.42
CA ARG A 192 30.24 7.91 -4.43
C ARG A 192 29.28 8.73 -3.57
N PHE A 193 28.27 9.30 -4.22
CA PHE A 193 27.12 9.92 -3.57
C PHE A 193 26.07 8.84 -3.33
N GLU A 194 25.81 8.55 -2.06
CA GLU A 194 24.76 7.63 -1.61
C GLU A 194 24.10 8.28 -0.40
N GLU A 195 22.89 8.81 -0.56
CA GLU A 195 22.15 9.36 0.56
C GLU A 195 21.38 8.24 1.26
N ARG A 196 21.62 8.06 2.56
CA ARG A 196 20.84 7.17 3.43
C ARG A 196 19.46 7.75 3.78
N GLN A 197 18.97 8.70 2.99
CA GLN A 197 17.74 9.42 3.24
C GLN A 197 16.74 9.14 2.13
N PHE A 198 15.50 8.91 2.53
CA PHE A 198 14.36 8.57 1.68
C PHE A 198 13.97 9.68 0.71
N PHE A 199 14.52 10.89 0.88
CA PHE A 199 14.00 12.13 0.30
C PHE A 199 14.95 12.68 -0.76
N VAL A 200 14.51 12.65 -2.02
CA VAL A 200 15.30 13.02 -3.23
C VAL A 200 15.38 14.51 -3.45
N GLU A 201 14.64 15.29 -2.66
CA GLU A 201 14.43 16.71 -2.93
C GLU A 201 15.67 17.59 -2.68
N GLN A 202 16.81 16.99 -2.31
CA GLN A 202 18.07 17.72 -2.11
C GLN A 202 19.20 17.32 -3.06
N PHE A 203 18.97 16.40 -4.01
CA PHE A 203 20.02 16.07 -4.97
C PHE A 203 20.31 17.26 -5.90
N PRO A 204 21.58 17.65 -6.09
CA PRO A 204 21.98 18.59 -7.14
C PRO A 204 21.43 18.17 -8.50
N THR A 205 21.05 19.12 -9.37
CA THR A 205 20.38 18.83 -10.65
C THR A 205 21.14 17.83 -11.53
N ASP A 206 22.47 17.92 -11.55
CA ASP A 206 23.38 17.03 -12.27
C ASP A 206 23.45 15.62 -11.66
N VAL A 207 23.29 15.49 -10.34
CA VAL A 207 23.16 14.21 -9.63
C VAL A 207 21.81 13.57 -9.96
N ALA A 208 20.72 14.34 -9.88
CA ALA A 208 19.38 13.85 -10.20
C ALA A 208 19.27 13.37 -11.66
N GLN A 209 19.88 14.07 -12.62
CA GLN A 209 19.88 13.67 -14.02
C GLN A 209 20.64 12.35 -14.25
N ARG A 210 21.80 12.17 -13.59
CA ARG A 210 22.57 10.92 -13.67
C ARG A 210 21.84 9.76 -13.03
N LEU A 211 21.27 9.96 -11.84
CA LEU A 211 20.43 8.95 -11.20
C LEU A 211 19.28 8.51 -12.12
N GLN A 212 18.65 9.43 -12.85
CA GLN A 212 17.59 9.06 -13.80
C GLN A 212 18.08 8.18 -14.97
N GLN A 213 19.38 8.21 -15.29
CA GLN A 213 19.96 7.41 -16.38
C GLN A 213 20.54 6.08 -15.90
N GLU A 214 21.08 6.05 -14.68
CA GLU A 214 21.86 4.92 -14.16
C GLU A 214 21.08 4.05 -13.16
N PHE A 215 20.03 4.59 -12.52
CA PHE A 215 19.31 3.87 -11.47
C PHE A 215 18.42 2.77 -12.05
N VAL A 216 18.76 1.52 -11.74
CA VAL A 216 17.92 0.37 -12.08
C VAL A 216 16.94 0.10 -10.94
N SER A 217 15.67 0.38 -11.19
CA SER A 217 14.65 0.40 -10.15
C SER A 217 13.65 -0.77 -10.21
N THR A 218 13.63 -1.53 -11.32
CA THR A 218 12.67 -2.62 -11.53
C THR A 218 13.16 -3.94 -10.95
N LEU A 219 12.28 -4.72 -10.34
CA LEU A 219 12.47 -6.12 -9.97
C LEU A 219 11.41 -6.97 -10.65
N TYR A 220 11.74 -8.22 -10.97
CA TYR A 220 10.87 -9.15 -11.69
C TYR A 220 10.67 -10.44 -10.89
N ASP A 221 9.50 -11.07 -11.06
CA ASP A 221 9.13 -12.39 -10.53
C ASP A 221 9.60 -12.64 -9.07
N LEU A 222 9.10 -11.81 -8.16
CA LEU A 222 9.48 -11.85 -6.74
C LEU A 222 8.44 -12.58 -5.88
N VAL A 223 8.87 -13.61 -5.15
CA VAL A 223 8.05 -14.33 -4.17
C VAL A 223 8.55 -14.09 -2.75
N ILE A 224 7.71 -13.49 -1.92
CA ILE A 224 7.94 -13.31 -0.47
C ILE A 224 6.90 -14.13 0.28
N ALA A 225 7.28 -15.30 0.79
CA ALA A 225 6.32 -16.25 1.36
C ALA A 225 6.69 -16.76 2.75
N GLU A 226 5.69 -16.88 3.63
CA GLU A 226 5.81 -17.58 4.91
C GLU A 226 6.90 -17.02 5.85
N ASN A 227 7.30 -15.77 5.68
CA ASN A 227 8.29 -15.12 6.54
C ASN A 227 7.63 -14.57 7.80
N THR A 228 8.39 -14.53 8.89
CA THR A 228 8.05 -13.81 10.11
C THR A 228 8.95 -12.58 10.22
N ILE A 229 8.36 -11.39 10.13
CA ILE A 229 9.05 -10.10 10.16
C ILE A 229 8.56 -9.32 11.37
N ARG A 230 9.48 -8.96 12.27
CA ARG A 230 9.11 -8.33 13.54
C ARG A 230 10.05 -7.22 13.98
N SER A 231 9.49 -6.21 14.65
CA SER A 231 10.26 -5.21 15.39
C SER A 231 11.23 -4.40 14.52
N MET A 232 10.88 -4.19 13.25
CA MET A 232 11.66 -3.36 12.33
C MET A 232 11.38 -1.87 12.54
N GLY A 233 12.38 -1.03 12.32
CA GLY A 233 12.31 0.42 12.43
C GLY A 233 11.40 1.02 11.35
N LEU A 234 11.42 0.47 10.14
CA LEU A 234 10.52 0.86 9.05
C LEU A 234 9.56 -0.27 8.71
N SER A 235 8.95 -0.24 7.53
CA SER A 235 7.96 -1.23 7.11
C SER A 235 8.46 -2.67 7.16
N GLY A 236 7.54 -3.63 7.34
CA GLY A 236 7.89 -5.04 7.25
C GLY A 236 8.45 -5.40 5.88
N ILE A 237 7.72 -5.03 4.83
CA ILE A 237 8.17 -5.07 3.44
C ILE A 237 8.07 -3.65 2.89
N GLY A 238 9.18 -3.14 2.36
CA GLY A 238 9.26 -1.76 1.86
C GLY A 238 10.16 -1.64 0.65
N VAL A 239 10.08 -0.52 -0.06
CA VAL A 239 11.03 -0.20 -1.14
C VAL A 239 12.26 0.51 -0.60
N GLY A 240 13.37 0.36 -1.30
CA GLY A 240 14.64 1.00 -0.98
C GLY A 240 14.52 2.51 -0.95
N ALA A 241 13.73 3.14 -1.82
CA ALA A 241 13.50 4.58 -1.74
C ALA A 241 12.19 5.01 -2.42
N PHE A 242 11.58 6.08 -1.88
CA PHE A 242 10.38 6.74 -2.43
C PHE A 242 10.80 8.00 -3.21
N LEU A 243 11.31 7.80 -4.43
CA LEU A 243 11.88 8.89 -5.24
C LEU A 243 10.80 9.59 -6.08
N ILE A 244 10.11 10.65 -5.60
CA ILE A 244 8.93 11.20 -6.33
C ILE A 244 8.78 12.73 -6.30
N ARG A 245 8.51 13.29 -7.50
CA ARG A 245 7.53 14.38 -7.75
C ARG A 245 7.21 14.50 -9.26
N ASP A 246 8.21 14.34 -10.14
CA ASP A 246 8.06 14.39 -11.62
C ASP A 246 8.89 13.33 -12.38
N ARG A 247 9.50 12.37 -11.69
CA ARG A 247 10.53 11.46 -12.24
C ARG A 247 10.07 9.99 -12.15
N ILE A 248 9.12 9.61 -13.00
CA ILE A 248 8.53 8.25 -13.03
C ILE A 248 9.59 7.15 -13.06
N GLY A 249 10.66 7.32 -13.85
CA GLY A 249 11.74 6.32 -13.99
C GLY A 249 12.64 6.11 -12.76
N LEU A 250 12.41 6.85 -11.67
CA LEU A 250 13.15 6.67 -10.42
C LEU A 250 12.37 5.84 -9.37
N ARG A 251 11.12 5.46 -9.66
CA ARG A 251 10.35 4.66 -8.70
C ARG A 251 10.81 3.21 -8.74
N VAL A 252 10.91 2.59 -7.57
CA VAL A 252 11.09 1.13 -7.51
C VAL A 252 9.82 0.49 -8.05
N ARG A 253 9.99 -0.29 -9.12
CA ARG A 253 8.91 -1.05 -9.78
C ARG A 253 9.08 -2.52 -9.47
N VAL A 254 8.01 -3.21 -9.15
CA VAL A 254 8.04 -4.67 -8.99
C VAL A 254 6.99 -5.29 -9.89
N GLU A 255 7.44 -6.12 -10.83
CA GLU A 255 6.60 -6.88 -11.74
C GLU A 255 6.43 -8.30 -11.20
N ASN A 256 5.19 -8.82 -11.24
CA ASN A 256 4.85 -10.16 -10.79
C ASN A 256 5.24 -10.45 -9.33
N LEU A 257 4.83 -9.56 -8.42
CA LEU A 257 5.06 -9.71 -6.99
C LEU A 257 4.04 -10.68 -6.36
N THR A 258 4.51 -11.71 -5.65
CA THR A 258 3.67 -12.53 -4.76
C THR A 258 4.11 -12.37 -3.30
N VAL A 259 3.23 -11.83 -2.46
CA VAL A 259 3.41 -11.74 -1.01
C VAL A 259 2.40 -12.65 -0.32
N TYR A 260 2.87 -13.77 0.23
CA TYR A 260 2.01 -14.86 0.69
C TYR A 260 2.27 -15.32 2.12
N ARG A 261 1.23 -15.40 2.96
CA ARG A 261 1.33 -16.02 4.31
C ARG A 261 2.43 -15.49 5.22
N ASN A 262 2.82 -14.23 5.07
CA ASN A 262 3.79 -13.61 5.96
C ASN A 262 3.12 -13.13 7.25
N VAL A 263 3.87 -13.14 8.35
CA VAL A 263 3.49 -12.54 9.62
C VAL A 263 4.34 -11.29 9.82
N ILE A 264 3.74 -10.11 9.67
CA ILE A 264 4.39 -8.81 9.77
C ILE A 264 3.82 -8.09 10.99
N THR A 265 4.63 -7.91 12.04
CA THR A 265 4.13 -7.30 13.27
C THR A 265 5.13 -6.42 13.99
N ARG A 266 4.66 -5.33 14.58
CA ARG A 266 5.49 -4.36 15.30
C ARG A 266 6.64 -3.83 14.45
N CYS A 267 6.43 -3.67 13.15
CA CYS A 267 7.32 -2.91 12.27
C CYS A 267 6.96 -1.42 12.34
N ALA A 268 7.65 -0.58 11.57
CA ALA A 268 7.47 0.87 11.53
C ALA A 268 7.63 1.53 12.92
N GLN A 269 8.62 1.09 13.69
CA GLN A 269 8.85 1.55 15.07
C GLN A 269 9.73 2.82 15.17
N GLN A 270 10.43 3.19 14.10
CA GLN A 270 11.39 4.28 14.02
C GLN A 270 11.22 5.04 12.70
N LEU A 271 10.04 5.63 12.49
CA LEU A 271 9.79 6.49 11.34
C LEU A 271 10.72 7.73 11.33
N PRO A 272 11.00 8.31 10.14
CA PRO A 272 11.63 9.61 10.05
C PRO A 272 10.86 10.67 10.85
N ALA A 273 11.57 11.55 11.54
CA ALA A 273 10.97 12.58 12.39
C ALA A 273 10.17 13.63 11.59
N GLU A 274 10.56 13.90 10.35
CA GLU A 274 9.87 14.82 9.45
C GLU A 274 9.83 14.21 8.05
N ILE A 275 8.66 14.27 7.41
CA ILE A 275 8.47 13.92 6.00
C ILE A 275 8.26 15.24 5.26
N PRO A 276 9.06 15.56 4.23
CA PRO A 276 8.88 16.76 3.43
C PRO A 276 7.44 16.87 2.92
N GLU A 277 6.85 18.07 3.01
CA GLU A 277 5.43 18.28 2.67
C GLU A 277 5.08 17.80 1.25
N ALA A 278 6.02 17.95 0.32
CA ALA A 278 5.87 17.53 -1.06
C ALA A 278 5.77 16.01 -1.26
N LEU A 279 6.29 15.21 -0.32
CA LEU A 279 6.32 13.75 -0.39
C LEU A 279 5.23 13.08 0.45
N LEU A 280 4.51 13.84 1.28
CA LEU A 280 3.41 13.34 2.10
C LEU A 280 2.37 12.49 1.34
N PRO A 281 1.92 12.85 0.12
CA PRO A 281 0.94 12.03 -0.60
C PRO A 281 1.55 10.78 -1.26
N ASP A 282 2.86 10.77 -1.46
CA ASP A 282 3.57 9.77 -2.27
C ASP A 282 4.39 8.78 -1.43
N MET A 283 4.28 8.88 -0.10
CA MET A 283 5.00 8.05 0.86
C MET A 283 4.05 7.40 1.85
N GLY A 284 4.36 6.14 2.19
CA GLY A 284 3.65 5.37 3.20
C GLY A 284 4.60 4.42 3.93
N PHE A 285 4.31 4.17 5.21
CA PHE A 285 5.04 3.24 6.05
C PHE A 285 4.08 2.29 6.78
N GLY A 286 4.53 1.10 7.18
CA GLY A 286 3.75 0.22 8.05
C GLY A 286 3.98 -1.27 7.81
N GLY A 287 2.95 -2.00 7.39
CA GLY A 287 3.08 -3.42 7.10
C GLY A 287 3.84 -3.69 5.81
N ILE A 288 3.17 -3.41 4.70
CA ILE A 288 3.69 -3.49 3.33
C ILE A 288 3.57 -2.11 2.70
N ALA A 289 4.67 -1.53 2.21
CA ALA A 289 4.68 -0.22 1.59
C ALA A 289 5.45 -0.24 0.27
N LEU A 290 4.73 -0.09 -0.84
CA LEU A 290 5.24 -0.26 -2.20
C LEU A 290 4.99 1.01 -3.03
N THR A 291 5.91 1.31 -3.94
CA THR A 291 5.79 2.45 -4.87
C THR A 291 5.05 2.07 -6.13
N GLU A 292 5.58 1.15 -6.94
CA GLU A 292 4.96 0.75 -8.21
C GLU A 292 4.94 -0.76 -8.33
N CYS A 293 3.77 -1.32 -8.62
CA CYS A 293 3.59 -2.75 -8.75
C CYS A 293 2.73 -3.10 -9.97
N GLU A 294 3.19 -4.08 -10.75
CA GLU A 294 2.41 -4.70 -11.81
C GLU A 294 2.16 -6.17 -11.44
N ASN A 295 0.90 -6.61 -11.57
CA ASN A 295 0.50 -7.99 -11.31
C ASN A 295 0.90 -8.47 -9.90
N ALA A 296 0.60 -7.65 -8.89
CA ALA A 296 0.90 -7.97 -7.50
C ALA A 296 -0.23 -8.73 -6.82
N THR A 297 0.10 -9.89 -6.24
CA THR A 297 -0.77 -10.70 -5.40
C THR A 297 -0.30 -10.65 -3.94
N ILE A 298 -1.09 -10.02 -3.07
CA ILE A 298 -0.85 -9.96 -1.62
C ILE A 298 -1.95 -10.76 -0.95
N GLN A 299 -1.64 -11.97 -0.48
CA GLN A 299 -2.67 -12.88 0.01
C GLN A 299 -2.30 -13.63 1.29
N GLU A 300 -3.31 -13.88 2.13
CA GLU A 300 -3.19 -14.68 3.37
C GLU A 300 -2.15 -14.15 4.38
N ASN A 301 -1.77 -12.87 4.32
CA ASN A 301 -0.81 -12.28 5.26
C ASN A 301 -1.50 -11.83 6.56
N GLN A 302 -0.76 -11.91 7.67
CA GLN A 302 -1.12 -11.29 8.94
C GLN A 302 -0.25 -10.04 9.15
N ILE A 303 -0.89 -8.87 9.15
CA ILE A 303 -0.23 -7.56 9.22
C ILE A 303 -0.81 -6.83 10.44
N THR A 304 -0.13 -6.91 11.59
CA THR A 304 -0.72 -6.45 12.86
C THR A 304 0.21 -5.64 13.73
N ASP A 305 -0.35 -4.63 14.39
CA ASP A 305 0.35 -3.83 15.42
C ASP A 305 1.63 -3.16 14.90
N ASN A 306 1.68 -2.76 13.63
CA ASN A 306 2.78 -1.95 13.09
C ASN A 306 2.56 -0.47 13.47
N GLY A 307 3.64 0.30 13.60
CA GLY A 307 3.61 1.63 14.20
C GLY A 307 3.65 1.58 15.74
N ARG A 308 4.01 2.71 16.37
CA ARG A 308 4.00 2.83 17.84
C ARG A 308 2.68 3.39 18.33
N SER A 309 2.03 4.23 17.52
CA SER A 309 0.83 4.94 17.89
C SER A 309 0.00 5.36 16.68
N HIS A 310 -1.27 5.68 16.92
CA HIS A 310 -2.19 6.30 15.95
C HIS A 310 -1.73 7.67 15.42
N ARG A 311 -0.80 8.34 16.12
CA ARG A 311 -0.23 9.62 15.69
C ARG A 311 0.65 9.44 14.45
N ASP A 312 1.38 8.33 14.39
CA ASP A 312 2.25 7.99 13.28
C ASP A 312 1.39 7.72 12.01
N PRO A 313 1.80 8.17 10.81
CA PRO A 313 1.08 7.90 9.56
C PRO A 313 1.37 6.46 9.09
N ILE A 314 0.57 5.51 9.57
CA ILE A 314 0.81 4.08 9.37
C ILE A 314 -0.28 3.46 8.47
N CYS A 315 0.17 2.72 7.47
CA CYS A 315 -0.66 1.89 6.61
C CYS A 315 -0.52 0.40 6.96
N GLY A 316 -1.60 -0.36 6.82
CA GLY A 316 -1.49 -1.82 6.76
C GLY A 316 -0.81 -2.26 5.46
N ILE A 317 -1.44 -1.92 4.33
CA ILE A 317 -0.88 -2.05 2.99
C ILE A 317 -0.96 -0.70 2.29
N PHE A 318 0.16 -0.23 1.76
CA PHE A 318 0.26 0.95 0.92
C PHE A 318 0.84 0.57 -0.44
N ILE A 319 0.14 0.92 -1.52
CA ILE A 319 0.62 0.83 -2.90
C ILE A 319 0.34 2.18 -3.55
N LEU A 320 1.39 2.91 -3.94
CA LEU A 320 1.19 4.22 -4.55
C LEU A 320 0.65 4.11 -5.98
N TYR A 321 1.28 3.28 -6.83
CA TYR A 321 0.87 3.00 -8.20
C TYR A 321 0.74 1.49 -8.41
N GLY A 322 -0.40 1.04 -8.95
CA GLY A 322 -0.66 -0.39 -9.13
C GLY A 322 -1.33 -0.74 -10.45
N GLU A 323 -0.96 -1.89 -11.02
CA GLU A 323 -1.68 -2.51 -12.12
C GLU A 323 -1.96 -3.97 -11.76
N LYS A 324 -3.19 -4.46 -12.02
CA LYS A 324 -3.60 -5.84 -11.74
C LYS A 324 -3.35 -6.24 -10.27
N ILE A 325 -3.84 -5.43 -9.34
CA ILE A 325 -3.60 -5.62 -7.90
C ILE A 325 -4.63 -6.59 -7.31
N ASP A 326 -4.18 -7.70 -6.71
CA ASP A 326 -5.00 -8.66 -5.97
C ASP A 326 -4.60 -8.67 -4.48
N ILE A 327 -5.49 -8.20 -3.59
CA ILE A 327 -5.31 -8.24 -2.15
C ILE A 327 -6.40 -9.12 -1.55
N THR A 328 -6.09 -10.37 -1.20
CA THR A 328 -7.11 -11.36 -0.83
C THR A 328 -6.79 -12.14 0.44
N ASN A 329 -7.80 -12.39 1.28
CA ASN A 329 -7.68 -13.22 2.50
C ASN A 329 -6.66 -12.72 3.55
N ASN A 330 -6.32 -11.42 3.59
CA ASN A 330 -5.38 -10.88 4.58
C ASN A 330 -6.08 -10.50 5.88
N ARG A 331 -5.33 -10.51 6.98
CA ARG A 331 -5.73 -9.96 8.29
C ARG A 331 -4.87 -8.74 8.62
N ILE A 332 -5.46 -7.56 8.54
CA ILE A 332 -4.77 -6.26 8.66
C ILE A 332 -5.36 -5.54 9.88
N LEU A 333 -4.70 -5.65 11.03
CA LEU A 333 -5.33 -5.27 12.29
C LEU A 333 -4.43 -4.31 13.08
N ASN A 334 -5.02 -3.22 13.57
CA ASN A 334 -4.46 -2.40 14.63
C ASN A 334 -3.09 -1.77 14.26
N ASN A 335 -2.91 -1.41 12.99
CA ASN A 335 -1.71 -0.69 12.53
C ASN A 335 -1.86 0.81 12.85
N GLY A 336 -0.92 1.37 13.60
CA GLY A 336 -1.06 2.68 14.26
C GLY A 336 -1.96 2.59 15.50
N PRO A 337 -1.59 1.79 16.52
CA PRO A 337 -2.48 1.51 17.65
C PRO A 337 -2.83 2.79 18.44
N ARG A 338 -4.08 2.92 18.88
CA ARG A 338 -4.48 4.02 19.78
C ARG A 338 -3.80 3.86 21.14
N ILE A 339 -3.09 4.89 21.59
CA ILE A 339 -2.37 4.89 22.89
C ILE A 339 -2.91 5.95 23.86
N ASN A 340 -3.47 7.04 23.34
CA ASN A 340 -4.10 8.15 24.07
C ASN A 340 -5.25 8.72 23.20
N PHE A 341 -6.09 9.60 23.75
CA PHE A 341 -7.26 10.16 23.07
C PHE A 341 -7.11 11.63 22.63
N ASP A 342 -6.01 12.32 22.98
CA ASP A 342 -5.96 13.80 22.96
C ASP A 342 -4.66 14.37 22.34
N ASP A 343 -4.09 13.68 21.37
CA ASP A 343 -2.80 14.05 20.78
C ASP A 343 -2.93 14.57 19.33
N ASP A 344 -2.14 15.58 18.99
CA ASP A 344 -1.92 15.99 17.59
C ASP A 344 -1.37 14.81 16.79
N VAL A 345 -1.94 14.63 15.60
CA VAL A 345 -1.66 13.52 14.70
C VAL A 345 -0.75 13.99 13.57
N ASP A 346 0.32 13.25 13.30
CA ASP A 346 1.28 13.61 12.27
C ASP A 346 0.66 13.46 10.86
N ARG A 347 1.08 14.36 9.95
CA ARG A 347 0.68 14.32 8.53
C ARG A 347 1.37 13.16 7.81
N GLY A 348 0.67 12.60 6.84
CA GLY A 348 1.16 11.53 5.98
C GLY A 348 0.07 10.52 5.65
N THR A 349 0.39 9.55 4.81
CA THR A 349 -0.58 8.52 4.41
C THR A 349 -0.81 7.51 5.52
N ARG A 350 -2.08 7.30 5.87
CA ARG A 350 -2.51 6.23 6.79
C ARG A 350 -3.78 5.54 6.30
N GLY A 351 -3.96 4.30 6.73
CA GLY A 351 -5.16 3.54 6.40
C GLY A 351 -4.95 2.03 6.49
N GLY A 352 -6.04 1.26 6.44
CA GLY A 352 -5.95 -0.19 6.45
C GLY A 352 -5.30 -0.71 5.15
N ILE A 353 -5.98 -0.48 4.03
CA ILE A 353 -5.47 -0.70 2.67
C ILE A 353 -5.60 0.62 1.92
N VAL A 354 -4.47 1.12 1.40
CA VAL A 354 -4.40 2.37 0.64
C VAL A 354 -3.77 2.09 -0.72
N ILE A 355 -4.57 2.29 -1.77
CA ILE A 355 -4.12 2.26 -3.17
C ILE A 355 -4.20 3.69 -3.69
N GLY A 356 -3.03 4.33 -3.85
CA GLY A 356 -2.89 5.73 -4.27
C GLY A 356 -3.53 5.95 -5.64
N ILE A 357 -3.15 5.15 -6.63
CA ILE A 357 -3.84 5.01 -7.91
C ILE A 357 -3.58 3.63 -8.53
N SER A 358 -4.56 3.08 -9.23
CA SER A 358 -4.38 1.86 -10.00
C SER A 358 -5.01 1.89 -11.39
N PHE A 359 -4.37 1.25 -12.36
CA PHE A 359 -4.79 1.22 -13.76
C PHE A 359 -5.09 -0.21 -14.22
N GLN A 360 -6.04 -0.32 -15.16
CA GLN A 360 -6.23 -1.54 -15.94
C GLN A 360 -5.38 -1.47 -17.22
N PRO A 361 -4.42 -2.38 -17.42
CA PRO A 361 -3.54 -2.33 -18.58
C PRO A 361 -4.25 -2.75 -19.87
N LEU A 362 -3.70 -2.26 -20.99
CA LEU A 362 -4.10 -2.59 -22.36
C LEU A 362 -3.00 -3.46 -22.97
N SER A 363 -3.21 -4.77 -23.10
CA SER A 363 -2.07 -5.71 -23.21
C SER A 363 -1.92 -6.49 -24.51
N ASN A 364 -2.81 -6.38 -25.50
CA ASN A 364 -2.72 -7.27 -26.68
C ASN A 364 -2.45 -6.55 -28.00
N LEU A 365 -1.34 -6.91 -28.66
CA LEU A 365 -1.15 -6.79 -30.11
C LEU A 365 -1.75 -8.04 -30.75
N LEU A 366 -2.84 -7.91 -31.50
CA LEU A 366 -3.31 -8.99 -32.37
C LEU A 366 -2.38 -9.04 -33.59
N GLU A 367 -1.90 -10.23 -33.98
CA GLU A 367 -1.00 -10.42 -35.13
C GLU A 367 -1.49 -9.59 -36.34
N ASP A 368 -0.60 -8.71 -36.83
CA ASP A 368 -0.79 -7.76 -37.93
C ASP A 368 -1.82 -6.60 -37.74
N SER A 369 -2.29 -6.32 -36.52
CA SER A 369 -3.12 -5.14 -36.22
C SER A 369 -2.89 -4.62 -34.80
N GLU A 370 -2.50 -3.34 -34.64
CA GLU A 370 -2.42 -2.62 -33.35
C GLU A 370 -3.81 -2.46 -32.69
N LEU A 371 -4.45 -3.56 -32.31
CA LEU A 371 -5.75 -3.56 -31.67
C LEU A 371 -5.62 -4.02 -30.21
N LEU A 372 -5.44 -3.04 -29.32
CA LEU A 372 -5.30 -3.24 -27.88
C LEU A 372 -6.56 -3.89 -27.29
N SER A 373 -6.45 -5.10 -26.74
CA SER A 373 -7.57 -5.77 -26.07
C SER A 373 -7.34 -5.87 -24.55
N PRO A 374 -8.36 -5.65 -23.71
CA PRO A 374 -8.27 -5.93 -22.28
C PRO A 374 -8.01 -7.42 -22.02
N ASP A 375 -7.16 -7.75 -21.07
CA ASP A 375 -6.88 -9.13 -20.64
C ASP A 375 -7.91 -9.70 -19.64
N GLY A 376 -8.91 -8.91 -19.27
CA GLY A 376 -9.97 -9.31 -18.34
C GLY A 376 -9.58 -9.25 -16.87
N ILE A 377 -8.37 -8.78 -16.54
CA ILE A 377 -7.93 -8.60 -15.15
C ILE A 377 -8.39 -7.20 -14.68
N PRO A 378 -9.06 -7.09 -13.52
CA PRO A 378 -9.43 -5.77 -12.99
C PRO A 378 -8.20 -4.96 -12.59
N ALA A 379 -8.34 -3.64 -12.53
CA ALA A 379 -7.29 -2.78 -11.96
C ALA A 379 -7.02 -3.20 -10.51
N VAL A 380 -8.08 -3.41 -9.74
CA VAL A 380 -8.02 -3.78 -8.32
C VAL A 380 -9.03 -4.86 -7.97
N LYS A 381 -8.57 -5.89 -7.26
CA LYS A 381 -9.37 -6.92 -6.61
C LYS A 381 -9.02 -6.98 -5.12
N ILE A 382 -10.01 -6.80 -4.24
CA ILE A 382 -9.83 -6.86 -2.79
C ILE A 382 -10.89 -7.78 -2.19
N HIS A 383 -10.56 -9.03 -1.91
CA HIS A 383 -11.55 -10.03 -1.50
C HIS A 383 -11.26 -10.64 -0.13
N ASN A 384 -12.30 -10.84 0.69
CA ASN A 384 -12.24 -11.64 1.92
C ASN A 384 -11.18 -11.20 2.96
N ASN A 385 -10.81 -9.93 2.97
CA ASN A 385 -9.89 -9.39 3.96
C ASN A 385 -10.62 -9.01 5.24
N ILE A 386 -9.92 -9.07 6.37
CA ILE A 386 -10.36 -8.49 7.64
C ILE A 386 -9.44 -7.32 7.93
N VAL A 387 -10.00 -6.12 7.97
CA VAL A 387 -9.28 -4.87 8.13
C VAL A 387 -9.84 -4.10 9.33
N THR A 388 -8.98 -3.77 10.28
CA THR A 388 -9.32 -2.87 11.39
C THR A 388 -8.26 -1.79 11.48
N GLN A 389 -8.64 -0.58 11.10
CA GLN A 389 -7.79 0.60 11.13
C GLN A 389 -8.16 1.50 12.32
N PRO A 390 -7.24 1.75 13.27
CA PRO A 390 -7.52 2.57 14.44
C PRO A 390 -7.90 4.03 14.14
N LEU A 391 -7.28 4.62 13.11
CA LEU A 391 -7.50 5.98 12.67
C LEU A 391 -7.35 6.07 11.13
N ALA A 392 -8.26 6.81 10.48
CA ALA A 392 -8.50 6.90 9.03
C ALA A 392 -9.23 5.69 8.41
N GLN A 393 -9.34 5.67 7.08
CA GLN A 393 -10.12 4.69 6.33
C GLN A 393 -9.56 3.28 6.49
N ALA A 394 -10.46 2.31 6.59
CA ALA A 394 -10.10 0.89 6.43
C ALA A 394 -9.72 0.59 4.98
N LEU A 395 -10.34 1.29 4.02
CA LEU A 395 -10.07 1.14 2.60
C LEU A 395 -10.08 2.49 1.87
N PHE A 396 -9.00 2.77 1.14
CA PHE A 396 -8.88 3.91 0.24
C PHE A 396 -8.38 3.44 -1.13
N ILE A 397 -9.10 3.80 -2.20
CA ILE A 397 -8.73 3.46 -3.58
C ILE A 397 -9.00 4.64 -4.51
N ILE A 398 -8.02 4.98 -5.34
CA ILE A 398 -8.26 5.63 -6.63
C ILE A 398 -7.94 4.63 -7.73
N ALA A 399 -8.81 4.51 -8.73
CA ALA A 399 -8.63 3.56 -9.82
C ALA A 399 -9.04 4.13 -11.18
N PHE A 400 -8.50 3.52 -12.23
CA PHE A 400 -8.81 3.77 -13.63
C PHE A 400 -8.92 2.43 -14.36
N GLY A 401 -10.08 1.79 -14.22
CA GLY A 401 -10.30 0.41 -14.62
C GLY A 401 -11.28 -0.29 -13.69
N SER A 402 -11.69 -1.52 -14.00
CA SER A 402 -12.66 -2.23 -13.14
C SER A 402 -12.11 -2.52 -11.74
N VAL A 403 -12.96 -2.39 -10.71
CA VAL A 403 -12.64 -2.59 -9.29
C VAL A 403 -13.61 -3.61 -8.68
N SER A 404 -13.08 -4.60 -7.96
CA SER A 404 -13.88 -5.66 -7.32
C SER A 404 -13.56 -5.81 -5.83
N ILE A 405 -14.53 -5.46 -4.98
CA ILE A 405 -14.44 -5.48 -3.52
C ILE A 405 -15.50 -6.43 -2.97
N VAL A 406 -15.10 -7.62 -2.52
CA VAL A 406 -16.04 -8.71 -2.21
C VAL A 406 -15.73 -9.38 -0.87
N GLY A 407 -16.73 -9.53 0.00
CA GLY A 407 -16.62 -10.40 1.17
C GLY A 407 -15.69 -9.87 2.28
N ASN A 408 -15.35 -8.58 2.28
CA ASN A 408 -14.43 -8.01 3.26
C ASN A 408 -15.14 -7.60 4.56
N GLN A 409 -14.38 -7.58 5.66
CA GLN A 409 -14.73 -6.88 6.90
C GLN A 409 -13.86 -5.64 7.00
N LEU A 410 -14.46 -4.44 6.97
CA LEU A 410 -13.78 -3.17 6.88
C LEU A 410 -14.19 -2.28 8.06
N THR A 411 -13.33 -2.19 9.07
CA THR A 411 -13.58 -1.39 10.28
C THR A 411 -12.62 -0.22 10.37
N SER A 412 -13.17 0.99 10.44
CA SER A 412 -12.43 2.19 10.87
C SER A 412 -12.90 2.59 12.28
N GLN A 413 -11.95 2.87 13.17
CA GLN A 413 -12.22 3.28 14.56
C GLN A 413 -12.00 4.78 14.78
N GLY A 414 -11.91 5.56 13.71
CA GLY A 414 -11.74 7.00 13.76
C GLY A 414 -11.39 7.60 12.42
N ALA A 415 -11.67 8.90 12.25
CA ALA A 415 -11.33 9.65 11.06
C ALA A 415 -10.34 10.77 11.40
N ASP A 416 -9.38 11.03 10.52
CA ASP A 416 -8.34 12.06 10.69
C ASP A 416 -8.66 13.36 9.92
N PHE A 417 -9.90 13.83 10.03
CA PHE A 417 -10.45 14.96 9.26
C PHE A 417 -9.74 16.29 9.45
N ARG A 418 -9.04 16.50 10.57
CA ARG A 418 -8.27 17.73 10.83
C ARG A 418 -7.08 17.89 9.89
N ILE A 419 -6.52 16.77 9.41
CA ILE A 419 -5.33 16.76 8.56
C ILE A 419 -5.61 16.21 7.16
N ASN A 420 -6.66 15.38 7.01
CA ASN A 420 -7.04 14.77 5.74
C ASN A 420 -8.47 15.16 5.35
N PRO A 421 -8.64 16.08 4.36
CA PRO A 421 -9.97 16.51 3.94
C PRO A 421 -10.79 15.37 3.29
N ILE A 422 -10.16 14.30 2.80
CA ILE A 422 -10.88 13.15 2.25
C ILE A 422 -11.65 12.40 3.35
N SER A 423 -11.14 12.40 4.58
CA SER A 423 -11.81 11.79 5.73
C SER A 423 -13.10 12.53 6.12
N LEU A 424 -13.26 13.79 5.69
CA LEU A 424 -14.54 14.49 5.75
C LEU A 424 -15.57 13.95 4.75
N LEU A 425 -15.14 13.37 3.63
CA LEU A 425 -16.03 12.79 2.62
C LEU A 425 -16.46 11.37 3.00
N ALA A 426 -15.51 10.55 3.47
CA ALA A 426 -15.77 9.19 3.91
C ALA A 426 -14.87 8.75 5.07
N GLY A 427 -15.48 8.28 6.15
CA GLY A 427 -14.78 7.84 7.36
C GLY A 427 -14.15 6.44 7.26
N ALA A 428 -14.86 5.45 6.69
CA ALA A 428 -14.41 4.05 6.66
C ALA A 428 -13.92 3.58 5.30
N VAL A 429 -14.64 3.91 4.22
CA VAL A 429 -14.33 3.44 2.86
C VAL A 429 -14.43 4.58 1.86
N PHE A 430 -13.35 4.83 1.12
CA PHE A 430 -13.32 5.77 0.01
C PHE A 430 -12.89 5.07 -1.27
N ILE A 431 -13.72 5.11 -2.31
CA ILE A 431 -13.41 4.57 -3.63
C ILE A 431 -13.75 5.60 -4.69
N LEU A 432 -12.76 6.03 -5.46
CA LEU A 432 -12.92 6.88 -6.63
C LEU A 432 -12.42 6.15 -7.88
N ASN A 433 -13.34 5.78 -8.77
CA ASN A 433 -13.01 5.19 -10.05
C ASN A 433 -13.20 6.22 -11.19
N LEU A 434 -12.11 6.57 -11.84
CA LEU A 434 -12.07 7.55 -12.91
C LEU A 434 -12.27 6.92 -14.30
N GLY A 435 -12.42 5.60 -14.39
CA GLY A 435 -12.75 4.90 -15.62
C GLY A 435 -14.12 5.33 -16.16
N ILE A 436 -14.27 5.37 -17.48
CA ILE A 436 -15.42 6.01 -18.14
C ILE A 436 -16.30 4.96 -18.81
N SER A 437 -17.61 5.09 -18.61
CA SER A 437 -18.58 4.26 -19.33
C SER A 437 -18.52 4.48 -20.84
N LYS A 438 -18.46 3.40 -21.60
CA LYS A 438 -18.55 3.46 -23.08
C LYS A 438 -19.89 4.04 -23.54
N ASP A 439 -20.93 3.91 -22.73
CA ASP A 439 -22.24 4.48 -23.00
C ASP A 439 -22.24 6.02 -22.94
N LEU A 440 -21.40 6.63 -22.11
CA LEU A 440 -21.24 8.10 -22.06
C LEU A 440 -20.48 8.65 -23.28
N ILE A 441 -19.58 7.86 -23.85
CA ILE A 441 -18.76 8.26 -25.00
C ILE A 441 -19.53 8.05 -26.31
N THR A 442 -20.46 7.10 -26.35
CA THR A 442 -21.23 6.72 -27.55
C THR A 442 -21.94 7.90 -28.25
N PRO A 443 -22.60 8.86 -27.57
CA PRO A 443 -23.19 10.02 -28.24
C PRO A 443 -22.16 10.94 -28.92
N ALA A 444 -20.97 11.11 -28.31
CA ALA A 444 -19.88 11.86 -28.92
C ALA A 444 -19.36 11.12 -30.16
N LEU A 445 -19.17 9.80 -30.06
CA LEU A 445 -18.80 8.91 -31.15
C LEU A 445 -19.80 9.00 -32.32
N LEU A 446 -21.10 8.83 -32.06
CA LEU A 446 -22.15 8.87 -33.07
C LEU A 446 -22.30 10.26 -33.73
N SER A 447 -21.99 11.34 -33.00
CA SER A 447 -22.05 12.69 -33.57
C SER A 447 -20.95 12.95 -34.61
N SER A 448 -19.77 12.34 -34.45
CA SER A 448 -18.71 12.31 -35.46
C SER A 448 -19.11 11.58 -36.75
N PHE A 449 -20.11 10.70 -36.71
CA PHE A 449 -20.62 9.95 -37.88
C PHE A 449 -21.88 10.57 -38.53
N ARG A 450 -22.29 11.78 -38.15
CA ARG A 450 -23.53 12.42 -38.67
C ARG A 450 -23.51 12.77 -40.17
N GLY A 451 -22.37 12.64 -40.85
CA GLY A 451 -22.25 12.87 -42.30
C GLY A 451 -22.55 11.67 -43.21
N THR A 452 -22.70 10.46 -42.66
CA THR A 452 -22.80 9.21 -43.44
C THR A 452 -24.18 8.56 -43.34
N THR A 453 -25.11 8.98 -44.20
CA THR A 453 -26.54 8.60 -44.13
C THR A 453 -26.94 7.36 -44.93
N SER A 454 -26.01 6.64 -45.55
CA SER A 454 -26.29 5.32 -46.15
C SER A 454 -24.98 4.58 -46.36
N VAL A 455 -24.60 3.71 -45.43
CA VAL A 455 -23.38 2.93 -45.56
C VAL A 455 -23.71 1.45 -45.50
N ASN A 456 -23.56 0.78 -46.64
CA ASN A 456 -23.36 -0.67 -46.69
C ASN A 456 -22.07 -0.95 -45.89
N PRO A 457 -21.99 -2.01 -45.06
CA PRO A 457 -20.76 -2.39 -44.37
C PRO A 457 -19.50 -2.36 -45.25
N GLU A 458 -19.61 -2.73 -46.53
CA GLU A 458 -18.50 -2.67 -47.50
C GLU A 458 -18.10 -1.23 -47.87
N SER A 459 -19.06 -0.32 -48.05
CA SER A 459 -18.75 1.09 -48.34
C SER A 459 -18.27 1.87 -47.11
N PHE A 460 -18.48 1.33 -45.90
CA PHE A 460 -17.95 1.88 -44.66
C PHE A 460 -16.45 1.61 -44.59
N ALA A 461 -16.01 0.37 -44.80
CA ALA A 461 -14.59 0.04 -44.82
C ALA A 461 -13.79 0.82 -45.89
N THR A 462 -14.35 1.00 -47.10
CA THR A 462 -13.64 1.66 -48.20
C THR A 462 -13.57 3.20 -48.10
N THR A 463 -14.53 3.84 -47.43
CA THR A 463 -14.54 5.31 -47.26
C THR A 463 -13.49 5.76 -46.23
N PHE A 464 -13.23 4.94 -45.22
CA PHE A 464 -12.23 5.21 -44.19
C PHE A 464 -10.81 4.77 -44.58
N ALA A 465 -10.66 3.82 -45.51
CA ALA A 465 -9.33 3.34 -45.95
C ALA A 465 -8.61 4.28 -46.94
N ASN A 466 -9.29 5.23 -47.59
CA ASN A 466 -8.77 5.97 -48.74
C ASN A 466 -8.67 7.50 -48.56
N ASP A 467 -8.98 8.05 -47.39
CA ASP A 467 -8.92 9.49 -47.12
C ASP A 467 -7.90 9.81 -46.00
N PRO A 468 -6.75 10.43 -46.31
CA PRO A 468 -5.70 10.75 -45.34
C PRO A 468 -6.17 11.61 -44.16
N GLY A 469 -7.23 12.42 -44.32
CA GLY A 469 -7.77 13.27 -43.26
C GLY A 469 -8.68 12.53 -42.26
N ASN A 470 -9.13 11.32 -42.58
CA ASN A 470 -9.99 10.51 -41.72
C ASN A 470 -9.21 9.60 -40.75
N ASN A 471 -7.90 9.46 -40.94
CA ASN A 471 -7.03 8.69 -40.04
C ASN A 471 -6.99 9.32 -38.63
N ASP A 472 -6.90 10.66 -38.52
CA ASP A 472 -6.89 11.36 -37.22
C ASP A 472 -8.21 11.20 -36.44
N GLN A 473 -9.35 11.18 -37.15
CA GLN A 473 -10.67 10.95 -36.53
C GLN A 473 -10.84 9.49 -36.08
N LEU A 474 -10.40 8.55 -36.90
CA LEU A 474 -10.43 7.12 -36.58
C LEU A 474 -9.51 6.80 -35.39
N ASP A 475 -8.34 7.42 -35.32
CA ASP A 475 -7.40 7.26 -34.19
C ASP A 475 -7.94 7.90 -32.91
N THR A 476 -8.62 9.05 -33.01
CA THR A 476 -9.31 9.66 -31.86
C THR A 476 -10.42 8.74 -31.33
N VAL A 477 -11.22 8.18 -32.23
CA VAL A 477 -12.27 7.20 -31.89
C VAL A 477 -11.69 5.94 -31.26
N ARG A 478 -10.60 5.40 -31.83
CA ARG A 478 -9.89 4.24 -31.28
C ARG A 478 -9.38 4.51 -29.87
N ARG A 479 -8.73 5.65 -29.64
CA ARG A 479 -8.25 6.06 -28.30
C ARG A 479 -9.39 6.14 -27.29
N LEU A 480 -10.55 6.67 -27.68
CA LEU A 480 -11.74 6.73 -26.82
C LEU A 480 -12.32 5.33 -26.50
N LEU A 481 -12.26 4.38 -27.44
CA LEU A 481 -12.71 3.00 -27.22
C LEU A 481 -11.80 2.21 -26.28
N TYR A 482 -10.52 2.59 -26.20
CA TYR A 482 -9.52 1.98 -25.31
C TYR A 482 -9.49 2.60 -23.91
N LEU A 483 -10.26 3.66 -23.63
CA LEU A 483 -10.38 4.16 -22.27
C LEU A 483 -10.93 3.04 -21.36
N PRO A 484 -10.24 2.71 -20.26
CA PRO A 484 -10.69 1.77 -19.25
C PRO A 484 -12.09 2.09 -18.71
N SER A 485 -12.90 1.04 -18.54
CA SER A 485 -14.20 1.14 -17.87
C SER A 485 -14.05 1.44 -16.39
N GLY A 486 -15.04 2.07 -15.77
CA GLY A 486 -15.03 2.45 -14.36
C GLY A 486 -15.83 1.54 -13.43
N ASN A 487 -16.17 0.32 -13.85
CA ASN A 487 -17.08 -0.54 -13.11
C ASN A 487 -16.60 -0.83 -11.69
N ILE A 488 -17.45 -0.62 -10.69
CA ILE A 488 -17.20 -0.98 -9.29
C ILE A 488 -18.18 -2.08 -8.87
N LEU A 489 -17.65 -3.25 -8.47
CA LEU A 489 -18.40 -4.29 -7.79
C LEU A 489 -18.09 -4.26 -6.29
N PHE A 490 -19.05 -3.86 -5.46
CA PHE A 490 -18.94 -3.81 -4.00
C PHE A 490 -20.02 -4.69 -3.38
N THR A 491 -19.70 -5.94 -3.02
CA THR A 491 -20.72 -6.91 -2.59
C THR A 491 -20.30 -7.79 -1.43
N ASN A 492 -21.27 -8.16 -0.58
CA ASN A 492 -21.08 -9.02 0.58
C ASN A 492 -20.05 -8.48 1.58
N ASN A 493 -19.80 -7.17 1.60
CA ASN A 493 -18.89 -6.55 2.57
C ASN A 493 -19.64 -6.20 3.85
N GLN A 494 -18.91 -6.25 4.96
CA GLN A 494 -19.33 -5.74 6.26
C GLN A 494 -18.46 -4.54 6.59
N THR A 495 -19.05 -3.36 6.68
CA THR A 495 -18.31 -2.13 6.97
C THR A 495 -18.77 -1.58 8.30
N THR A 496 -17.82 -1.17 9.14
CA THR A 496 -18.09 -0.50 10.41
C THR A 496 -17.30 0.80 10.49
N LEU A 497 -18.00 1.91 10.70
CA LEU A 497 -17.40 3.15 11.16
C LEU A 497 -17.73 3.32 12.64
N ASP A 498 -16.68 3.24 13.47
CA ASP A 498 -16.77 3.41 14.92
C ASP A 498 -16.12 4.72 15.32
N LEU A 499 -16.96 5.71 15.66
CA LEU A 499 -16.55 7.02 16.14
C LEU A 499 -16.95 7.24 17.60
N ARG A 500 -17.04 6.18 18.42
CA ARG A 500 -17.36 6.29 19.86
C ARG A 500 -16.22 6.89 20.70
N THR A 501 -15.40 7.73 20.11
CA THR A 501 -14.34 8.49 20.78
C THR A 501 -14.90 9.76 21.40
N ASP A 502 -14.15 10.38 22.32
CA ASP A 502 -14.56 11.65 22.96
C ASP A 502 -14.45 12.87 22.00
N GLU A 503 -13.92 12.67 20.79
CA GLU A 503 -13.83 13.67 19.73
C GLU A 503 -15.19 13.88 19.04
N VAL A 504 -15.60 15.15 18.86
CA VAL A 504 -16.75 15.49 17.99
C VAL A 504 -16.29 15.50 16.54
N ASN A 505 -16.86 14.60 15.76
CA ASN A 505 -16.51 14.36 14.37
C ASN A 505 -17.66 14.78 13.46
N PHE A 506 -17.30 15.31 12.30
CA PHE A 506 -18.21 15.47 11.17
C PHE A 506 -17.66 14.68 10.00
N THR A 507 -18.46 13.77 9.44
CA THR A 507 -18.17 13.18 8.14
C THR A 507 -19.42 13.17 7.30
N PHE A 508 -19.25 13.45 6.01
CA PHE A 508 -20.32 13.38 5.04
C PHE A 508 -20.85 11.95 4.94
N SER A 509 -19.96 10.95 4.94
CA SER A 509 -20.39 9.56 4.89
C SER A 509 -19.50 8.56 5.63
N SER A 510 -20.04 7.38 5.96
CA SER A 510 -19.20 6.24 6.34
C SER A 510 -18.49 5.66 5.12
N GLN A 511 -19.21 5.55 4.01
CA GLN A 511 -18.69 5.00 2.76
C GLN A 511 -19.02 5.93 1.60
N LEU A 512 -18.01 6.26 0.78
CA LEU A 512 -18.18 6.97 -0.49
C LEU A 512 -17.64 6.13 -1.64
N LEU A 513 -18.51 5.84 -2.61
CA LEU A 513 -18.16 5.19 -3.87
C LEU A 513 -18.54 6.10 -5.03
N ALA A 514 -17.56 6.46 -5.86
CA ALA A 514 -17.75 7.34 -7.01
C ALA A 514 -17.18 6.70 -8.28
N SER A 515 -17.93 6.75 -9.39
CA SER A 515 -17.51 6.26 -10.70
C SER A 515 -18.14 7.03 -11.85
N LEU A 516 -17.41 7.13 -12.98
CA LEU A 516 -17.98 7.56 -14.26
C LEU A 516 -18.56 6.38 -15.08
N ASP A 517 -18.88 5.26 -14.40
CA ASP A 517 -19.46 4.04 -14.96
C ASP A 517 -20.48 3.37 -14.00
N ASP A 518 -20.68 2.04 -14.09
CA ASP A 518 -21.57 1.27 -13.19
C ASP A 518 -21.00 1.09 -11.78
N ILE A 519 -21.87 1.22 -10.79
CA ILE A 519 -21.61 0.80 -9.40
C ILE A 519 -22.66 -0.21 -8.96
N ALA A 520 -22.19 -1.41 -8.62
CA ALA A 520 -22.99 -2.47 -8.02
C ALA A 520 -22.69 -2.55 -6.51
N TYR A 521 -23.62 -2.08 -5.68
CA TYR A 521 -23.55 -2.11 -4.22
C TYR A 521 -24.60 -3.08 -3.66
N ASN A 522 -24.25 -4.37 -3.52
CA ASN A 522 -25.24 -5.40 -3.22
C ASN A 522 -24.89 -6.28 -2.02
N SER A 523 -25.90 -6.59 -1.21
CA SER A 523 -25.80 -7.54 -0.09
C SER A 523 -24.76 -7.16 0.97
N ASN A 524 -24.54 -5.86 1.16
CA ASN A 524 -23.61 -5.34 2.16
C ASN A 524 -24.32 -5.08 3.50
N GLN A 525 -23.54 -5.11 4.57
CA GLN A 525 -23.96 -4.66 5.90
C GLN A 525 -23.07 -3.48 6.29
N SER A 526 -23.67 -2.33 6.55
CA SER A 526 -22.95 -1.12 6.95
C SER A 526 -23.44 -0.65 8.30
N GLU A 527 -22.52 -0.57 9.25
CA GLU A 527 -22.75 -0.03 10.58
C GLU A 527 -21.99 1.29 10.78
N CYS A 528 -22.68 2.29 11.32
CA CYS A 528 -22.08 3.52 11.80
C CYS A 528 -22.47 3.70 13.26
N THR A 529 -21.47 3.85 14.13
CA THR A 529 -21.70 4.04 15.56
C THR A 529 -20.95 5.26 16.07
N SER A 530 -21.70 6.25 16.57
CA SER A 530 -21.17 7.40 17.29
C SER A 530 -22.10 7.79 18.45
N LEU A 531 -21.56 8.56 19.41
CA LEU A 531 -22.29 9.13 20.55
C LEU A 531 -22.76 10.57 20.29
N LEU A 532 -21.90 11.42 19.74
CA LEU A 532 -22.14 12.86 19.54
C LEU A 532 -21.92 13.32 18.09
N ASP A 533 -21.42 12.44 17.22
CA ASP A 533 -20.97 12.84 15.89
C ASP A 533 -22.10 12.90 14.89
N LEU A 534 -21.91 13.80 13.92
CA LEU A 534 -22.82 13.97 12.81
C LEU A 534 -22.26 13.23 11.59
N VAL A 535 -23.02 12.24 11.13
CA VAL A 535 -22.74 11.51 9.89
C VAL A 535 -23.90 11.77 8.93
N LEU A 536 -23.72 12.62 7.92
CA LEU A 536 -24.84 13.04 7.08
C LEU A 536 -25.53 11.83 6.42
N THR A 537 -24.74 10.90 5.87
CA THR A 537 -25.27 9.64 5.37
C THR A 537 -24.40 8.45 5.71
N ASN A 538 -24.96 7.26 5.92
CA ASN A 538 -24.14 6.07 6.08
C ASN A 538 -23.38 5.76 4.78
N THR A 539 -24.07 5.63 3.65
CA THR A 539 -23.43 5.32 2.37
C THR A 539 -23.81 6.33 1.30
N ALA A 540 -22.79 6.90 0.65
CA ALA A 540 -22.91 7.80 -0.48
C ALA A 540 -22.40 7.13 -1.77
N ILE A 541 -23.19 7.18 -2.84
CA ILE A 541 -22.84 6.59 -4.13
C ILE A 541 -23.09 7.58 -5.27
N TRP A 542 -22.10 7.75 -6.14
CA TRP A 542 -22.22 8.54 -7.37
C TRP A 542 -21.74 7.73 -8.58
N GLY A 543 -22.60 7.52 -9.56
CA GLY A 543 -22.34 6.61 -10.68
C GLY A 543 -23.17 6.96 -11.91
N VAL A 544 -22.77 6.47 -13.08
CA VAL A 544 -23.61 6.60 -14.29
C VAL A 544 -24.81 5.68 -14.18
N THR A 545 -24.54 4.43 -13.83
CA THR A 545 -25.56 3.45 -13.48
C THR A 545 -25.28 2.93 -12.07
N ILE A 546 -26.32 2.78 -11.25
CA ILE A 546 -26.19 2.34 -9.87
C ILE A 546 -27.21 1.25 -9.58
N ARG A 547 -26.74 0.19 -8.91
CA ARG A 547 -27.57 -0.91 -8.41
C ARG A 547 -27.25 -1.13 -6.94
N THR A 548 -28.16 -0.69 -6.07
CA THR A 548 -28.05 -0.77 -4.61
C THR A 548 -29.10 -1.71 -4.06
N ASN A 549 -28.78 -3.01 -3.90
CA ASN A 549 -29.78 -4.02 -3.54
C ASN A 549 -29.45 -4.86 -2.32
N ASP A 550 -30.49 -5.23 -1.58
CA ASP A 550 -30.44 -6.20 -0.48
C ASP A 550 -29.42 -5.85 0.63
N ASN A 551 -29.20 -4.55 0.88
CA ASN A 551 -28.26 -4.09 1.89
C ASN A 551 -28.93 -3.83 3.25
N ARG A 552 -28.14 -3.91 4.32
CA ARG A 552 -28.52 -3.50 5.67
C ARG A 552 -27.70 -2.28 6.10
N PHE A 553 -28.36 -1.16 6.39
CA PHE A 553 -27.74 0.08 6.86
C PHE A 553 -28.15 0.42 8.30
N GLN A 554 -27.20 0.36 9.23
CA GLN A 554 -27.42 0.53 10.66
C GLN A 554 -26.65 1.73 11.19
N GLU A 555 -27.34 2.76 11.68
CA GLU A 555 -26.67 3.91 12.32
C GLU A 555 -26.86 3.94 13.85
N GLY A 556 -27.64 3.03 14.41
CA GLY A 556 -27.83 2.94 15.86
C GLY A 556 -28.37 4.24 16.47
N ILE A 557 -27.66 4.77 17.47
CA ILE A 557 -27.95 6.06 18.13
C ILE A 557 -27.18 7.24 17.48
N THR A 558 -26.41 6.99 16.43
CA THR A 558 -25.67 8.02 15.70
C THR A 558 -26.65 9.02 15.09
N VAL A 559 -26.29 10.31 15.12
CA VAL A 559 -27.05 11.34 14.41
C VAL A 559 -26.74 11.23 12.92
N ALA A 560 -27.57 10.45 12.21
CA ALA A 560 -27.49 10.30 10.76
C ALA A 560 -28.81 10.70 10.10
N PHE A 561 -28.73 11.51 9.04
CA PHE A 561 -29.93 11.94 8.32
C PHE A 561 -30.41 10.87 7.33
N TYR A 562 -29.47 10.17 6.68
CA TYR A 562 -29.76 9.22 5.61
C TYR A 562 -28.99 7.92 5.77
N SER A 563 -29.62 6.77 5.56
CA SER A 563 -28.91 5.50 5.44
C SER A 563 -28.24 5.34 4.06
N LEU A 564 -28.85 5.89 3.02
CA LEU A 564 -28.32 5.86 1.65
C LEU A 564 -28.55 7.18 0.96
N PHE A 565 -27.50 7.73 0.36
CA PHE A 565 -27.57 8.79 -0.63
C PHE A 565 -26.98 8.25 -1.94
N SER A 566 -27.76 8.22 -3.02
CA SER A 566 -27.27 7.76 -4.32
C SER A 566 -27.71 8.67 -5.46
N LEU A 567 -26.80 8.96 -6.38
CA LEU A 567 -27.03 9.83 -7.53
C LEU A 567 -26.49 9.18 -8.81
N GLY A 568 -27.39 8.90 -9.76
CA GLY A 568 -26.97 8.41 -11.06
C GLY A 568 -27.92 8.73 -12.20
N LEU A 569 -27.50 8.47 -13.44
CA LEU A 569 -28.36 8.64 -14.62
C LEU A 569 -29.42 7.53 -14.69
N MET A 570 -29.04 6.32 -14.31
CA MET A 570 -29.94 5.21 -14.01
C MET A 570 -29.64 4.73 -12.59
N ASN A 571 -30.65 4.68 -11.74
CA ASN A 571 -30.42 4.37 -10.33
C ASN A 571 -31.49 3.42 -9.82
N THR A 572 -31.06 2.27 -9.30
CA THR A 572 -31.90 1.22 -8.74
C THR A 572 -31.55 1.02 -7.27
N ALA A 573 -32.54 1.15 -6.40
CA ALA A 573 -32.42 0.85 -4.97
C ALA A 573 -33.59 -0.05 -4.53
N THR A 574 -33.32 -1.35 -4.35
CA THR A 574 -34.38 -2.32 -4.03
C THR A 574 -34.02 -3.29 -2.90
N GLY A 575 -35.02 -3.69 -2.10
CA GLY A 575 -34.84 -4.72 -1.07
C GLY A 575 -33.97 -4.32 0.12
N ASN A 576 -33.64 -3.03 0.28
CA ASN A 576 -32.76 -2.57 1.36
C ASN A 576 -33.50 -2.44 2.70
N GLN A 577 -32.76 -2.64 3.79
CA GLN A 577 -33.22 -2.42 5.17
C GLN A 577 -32.39 -1.34 5.85
N ALA A 578 -33.00 -0.18 6.09
CA ALA A 578 -32.33 1.00 6.58
C ALA A 578 -32.86 1.45 7.95
N THR A 579 -32.00 2.06 8.75
CA THR A 579 -32.43 2.72 9.98
C THR A 579 -33.05 4.09 9.67
N HIS A 580 -32.42 4.89 8.80
CA HIS A 580 -32.89 6.22 8.37
C HIS A 580 -33.33 6.25 6.90
N CYS A 581 -33.74 7.43 6.42
CA CYS A 581 -34.24 7.60 5.07
C CYS A 581 -33.22 7.19 3.99
N ILE A 582 -33.75 6.67 2.88
CA ILE A 582 -33.00 6.37 1.66
C ILE A 582 -33.34 7.45 0.63
N VAL A 583 -32.33 8.03 0.00
CA VAL A 583 -32.48 9.06 -1.04
C VAL A 583 -31.77 8.62 -2.31
N VAL A 584 -32.56 8.48 -3.37
CA VAL A 584 -32.14 7.89 -4.64
C VAL A 584 -32.49 8.84 -5.76
N PHE A 585 -31.49 9.34 -6.47
CA PHE A 585 -31.67 10.30 -7.55
C PHE A 585 -31.34 9.68 -8.91
N ALA A 586 -32.30 9.81 -9.82
CA ALA A 586 -32.18 9.65 -11.26
C ALA A 586 -33.36 10.36 -11.95
N SER A 587 -33.37 10.46 -13.28
CA SER A 587 -34.57 10.90 -13.99
C SER A 587 -35.72 9.92 -13.71
N PRO A 588 -36.99 10.36 -13.56
CA PRO A 588 -38.10 9.47 -13.15
C PRO A 588 -38.28 8.20 -14.01
N SER A 589 -37.97 8.26 -15.31
CA SER A 589 -38.04 7.10 -16.21
C SER A 589 -36.88 6.10 -16.07
N ARG A 590 -35.89 6.42 -15.25
CA ARG A 590 -34.64 5.66 -15.02
C ARG A 590 -34.38 5.43 -13.53
N LEU A 591 -35.37 5.71 -12.68
CA LEU A 591 -35.34 5.49 -11.25
C LEU A 591 -36.16 4.25 -10.92
N VAL A 592 -35.57 3.32 -10.17
CA VAL A 592 -36.28 2.19 -9.57
C VAL A 592 -36.02 2.22 -8.08
N GLU A 593 -37.00 2.62 -7.31
CA GLU A 593 -36.94 2.66 -5.84
C GLU A 593 -38.13 1.85 -5.33
N ASN A 594 -37.92 0.64 -4.83
CA ASN A 594 -39.03 -0.19 -4.35
C ASN A 594 -38.59 -1.17 -3.27
N SER A 595 -39.56 -1.72 -2.53
CA SER A 595 -39.33 -2.81 -1.57
C SER A 595 -38.28 -2.52 -0.49
N ASN A 596 -37.98 -1.24 -0.23
CA ASN A 596 -37.09 -0.82 0.85
C ASN A 596 -37.87 -0.69 2.17
N GLN A 597 -37.28 -1.12 3.27
CA GLN A 597 -37.84 -1.02 4.61
C GLN A 597 -37.02 -0.05 5.44
N ILE A 598 -37.69 0.95 6.04
CA ILE A 598 -37.05 2.00 6.82
C ILE A 598 -37.60 1.96 8.24
N LEU A 599 -36.72 1.88 9.24
CA LEU A 599 -37.11 1.79 10.65
C LEU A 599 -37.64 3.13 11.18
N TYR A 600 -36.96 4.24 10.87
CA TYR A 600 -37.37 5.60 11.19
C TYR A 600 -37.67 6.37 9.89
N PRO A 601 -38.92 6.32 9.38
CA PRO A 601 -39.27 6.85 8.08
C PRO A 601 -39.48 8.38 8.09
N PHE A 602 -38.64 9.11 8.83
CA PHE A 602 -38.70 10.55 8.97
C PHE A 602 -37.31 11.13 9.29
N ILE A 603 -37.15 12.42 9.01
CA ILE A 603 -36.00 13.24 9.33
C ILE A 603 -36.46 14.30 10.34
N LEU A 604 -35.63 14.65 11.32
CA LEU A 604 -35.94 15.76 12.22
C LEU A 604 -35.43 17.07 11.61
N GLN A 605 -36.36 17.99 11.32
CA GLN A 605 -36.08 19.36 10.88
C GLN A 605 -36.69 20.32 11.89
N ASP A 606 -35.87 21.18 12.49
CA ASP A 606 -36.27 22.12 13.57
C ASP A 606 -37.00 21.44 14.75
N GLY A 607 -36.69 20.17 15.00
CA GLY A 607 -37.32 19.36 16.06
C GLY A 607 -38.62 18.67 15.66
N GLU A 608 -39.14 18.90 14.46
CA GLU A 608 -40.35 18.27 13.94
C GLU A 608 -40.02 17.12 12.95
N PRO A 609 -40.72 15.99 13.01
CA PRO A 609 -40.51 14.87 12.10
C PRO A 609 -41.13 15.13 10.73
N ILE A 610 -40.30 15.14 9.69
CA ILE A 610 -40.70 15.23 8.28
C ILE A 610 -40.53 13.85 7.66
N SER A 611 -41.57 13.33 7.00
CA SER A 611 -41.52 12.02 6.34
C SER A 611 -40.39 11.94 5.31
N CYS A 612 -39.83 10.75 5.11
CA CYS A 612 -38.80 10.54 4.08
C CYS A 612 -39.28 11.07 2.71
N PRO A 613 -38.37 11.62 1.89
CA PRO A 613 -38.74 12.13 0.58
C PRO A 613 -39.31 11.00 -0.30
N GLY A 614 -40.55 11.17 -0.79
CA GLY A 614 -41.21 10.15 -1.62
C GLY A 614 -40.74 10.17 -3.08
N GLU A 615 -41.05 9.11 -3.84
CA GLU A 615 -40.67 8.90 -5.27
C GLU A 615 -40.92 10.10 -6.23
N ARG A 616 -41.79 11.04 -5.86
CA ARG A 616 -42.23 12.16 -6.72
C ARG A 616 -41.66 13.53 -6.34
N SER A 617 -40.84 13.64 -5.29
CA SER A 617 -40.25 14.93 -4.91
C SER A 617 -39.11 15.32 -5.85
N THR A 618 -39.03 16.60 -6.17
CA THR A 618 -37.97 17.17 -7.03
C THR A 618 -36.60 17.15 -6.32
N ILE A 619 -35.51 17.29 -7.08
CA ILE A 619 -34.15 17.34 -6.50
C ILE A 619 -34.03 18.42 -5.42
N ALA A 620 -34.63 19.59 -5.63
CA ALA A 620 -34.65 20.67 -4.65
C ALA A 620 -35.42 20.27 -3.39
N GLU A 621 -36.61 19.68 -3.51
CA GLU A 621 -37.42 19.20 -2.38
C GLU A 621 -36.77 18.06 -1.59
N ARG A 622 -35.90 17.25 -2.23
CA ARG A 622 -35.14 16.17 -1.57
C ARG A 622 -33.83 16.63 -0.94
N LEU A 623 -33.31 17.79 -1.35
CA LEU A 623 -32.04 18.38 -0.87
C LEU A 623 -32.24 19.57 0.07
N GLU A 624 -33.47 19.91 0.46
CA GLU A 624 -33.72 20.85 1.55
C GLU A 624 -33.17 20.25 2.86
N ILE A 625 -31.87 20.48 3.09
CA ILE A 625 -31.18 20.20 4.33
C ILE A 625 -31.84 21.08 5.42
N PRO A 626 -32.15 20.53 6.61
CA PRO A 626 -32.46 21.37 7.76
C PRO A 626 -31.32 22.37 7.99
N THR A 627 -31.60 23.66 8.06
CA THR A 627 -30.69 24.69 8.58
C THR A 627 -30.45 24.52 10.10
N ALA A 628 -30.22 23.29 10.55
CA ALA A 628 -29.91 22.96 11.93
C ALA A 628 -28.41 22.69 12.04
N VAL A 629 -27.79 23.45 12.96
CA VAL A 629 -26.38 23.45 13.34
C VAL A 629 -25.44 24.28 12.45
N ALA A 630 -25.86 25.51 12.16
CA ALA A 630 -24.94 26.64 12.12
C ALA A 630 -25.06 27.40 13.47
N ALA A 631 -24.62 26.77 14.55
CA ALA A 631 -24.19 27.56 15.71
C ALA A 631 -22.76 28.03 15.40
N PRO A 632 -22.44 29.33 15.43
CA PRO A 632 -21.06 29.74 15.35
C PRO A 632 -20.34 29.15 16.56
N VAL A 633 -19.33 28.34 16.31
CA VAL A 633 -18.30 28.07 17.32
C VAL A 633 -17.51 29.39 17.39
N ASP A 634 -17.75 30.16 18.45
CA ASP A 634 -16.86 31.25 18.86
C ASP A 634 -15.48 30.71 19.28
#